data_AF-A0A7V9RZC5-F1
#
_entry.id   AF-A0A7V9RZC5-F1
#
_cell.length_a   1.000
_cell.length_b   1.000
_cell.length_c   1.000
_cell.angle_alpha   90.00
_cell.angle_beta   90.00
_cell.angle_gamma   90.00
#
_symmetry.space_group_name_H-M   'P 1'
#
loop_
_entity.id
_entity.type
_entity.pdbx_description
1 polymer ?
#
loop_
_entity_poly.entity_id
_entity_poly.type
_entity_poly.pdbx_seq_one_letter_code
_entity_poly.pdbx_strand_id
1 'polypeptide(L)'
;MSEWTDTHTWDGLARALDRPEGAAVVVRRWTDDKHQEFLLLHRNAEGSDYEGDWAWTSPAGCCQPGEAVYPAALRELAEEAGLSGLDPWAVDLSGPWARFAVDVEADTEISLVDPEHDRYEWVGLEQALARVLPEAVGEAQFGEMAHLPRVTIGFRRMVDADLAHVLRWQQASHARHWFRDEPQDLAGARVRYGPRIDGLSPVRVWVVEIKGKASGYLQDYRVRDHHDYALKTQDADAVGFDYLIGEPHLVSRGVGTAMVWAFLRDVLCPSYPDTPRFSASPDHRNQRSLRVLEKCGFTQGVRIDLPAADGEPATSEIVCTLDRAHWFGMPDDAVDVR
;
A
#
# COMPACT_ATOMS: atom_id res chain seq x y z
N MET A 1 9.73 36.37 -19.92
CA MET A 1 10.32 35.06 -19.61
C MET A 1 10.40 34.97 -18.09
N SER A 2 9.33 34.46 -17.47
CA SER A 2 9.19 34.38 -16.02
C SER A 2 9.85 33.08 -15.55
N GLU A 3 10.78 33.20 -14.60
CA GLU A 3 11.39 32.07 -13.89
C GLU A 3 10.32 31.41 -13.01
N TRP A 4 9.87 30.21 -13.38
CA TRP A 4 9.12 29.32 -12.51
C TRP A 4 10.11 28.66 -11.56
N THR A 5 10.10 29.02 -10.28
CA THR A 5 10.92 28.35 -9.26
C THR A 5 10.17 27.15 -8.70
N ASP A 6 10.81 25.98 -8.81
CA ASP A 6 10.37 24.59 -8.53
C ASP A 6 9.97 24.28 -7.07
N THR A 7 9.58 25.29 -6.28
CA THR A 7 9.35 25.19 -4.83
C THR A 7 7.91 25.46 -4.40
N HIS A 8 7.03 25.88 -5.31
CA HIS A 8 5.65 26.23 -5.02
C HIS A 8 4.68 25.63 -6.06
N THR A 9 3.47 25.27 -5.62
CA THR A 9 2.34 24.86 -6.45
C THR A 9 1.80 26.02 -7.28
N TRP A 10 0.90 25.75 -8.22
CA TRP A 10 0.37 26.74 -9.16
C TRP A 10 -0.45 27.86 -8.47
N ASP A 11 -0.98 27.57 -7.27
CA ASP A 11 -1.70 28.51 -6.38
C ASP A 11 -0.79 29.17 -5.33
N GLY A 12 0.51 28.86 -5.30
CA GLY A 12 1.50 29.51 -4.45
C GLY A 12 1.76 28.87 -3.08
N LEU A 13 1.26 27.65 -2.83
CA LEU A 13 1.62 26.86 -1.64
C LEU A 13 3.01 26.25 -1.79
N ALA A 14 3.77 26.12 -0.70
CA ALA A 14 5.07 25.49 -0.72
C ALA A 14 4.94 23.98 -0.98
N ARG A 15 5.80 23.39 -1.82
CA ARG A 15 5.85 21.94 -2.08
C ARG A 15 6.75 21.23 -1.06
N ALA A 16 6.40 20.01 -0.67
CA ALA A 16 7.31 19.16 0.09
C ALA A 16 8.60 18.88 -0.72
N LEU A 17 9.75 18.94 -0.05
CA LEU A 17 11.06 18.59 -0.65
C LEU A 17 11.34 17.08 -0.58
N ASP A 18 10.60 16.37 0.26
CA ASP A 18 10.68 14.91 0.41
C ASP A 18 9.81 14.24 -0.64
N ARG A 19 10.28 13.10 -1.16
CA ARG A 19 9.51 12.29 -2.13
C ARG A 19 8.55 11.35 -1.40
N PRO A 20 7.35 11.12 -1.94
CA PRO A 20 6.80 11.67 -3.19
C PRO A 20 6.37 13.13 -3.07
N GLU A 21 6.44 13.86 -4.18
CA GLU A 21 6.10 15.29 -4.31
C GLU A 21 4.58 15.55 -4.20
N GLY A 22 3.78 14.51 -4.44
CA GLY A 22 2.33 14.56 -4.38
C GLY A 22 1.72 13.17 -4.43
N ALA A 23 0.39 13.14 -4.38
CA ALA A 23 -0.39 11.92 -4.45
C ALA A 23 -1.51 12.04 -5.50
N ALA A 24 -1.87 10.92 -6.10
CA ALA A 24 -2.99 10.77 -7.00
C ALA A 24 -3.85 9.58 -6.56
N VAL A 25 -5.17 9.73 -6.62
CA VAL A 25 -6.13 8.69 -6.26
C VAL A 25 -6.98 8.35 -7.47
N VAL A 26 -6.76 7.17 -8.05
CA VAL A 26 -7.62 6.66 -9.13
C VAL A 26 -8.93 6.16 -8.51
N VAL A 27 -10.02 6.88 -8.77
CA VAL A 27 -11.36 6.48 -8.32
C VAL A 27 -12.02 5.65 -9.41
N ARG A 28 -12.40 4.42 -9.07
CA ARG A 28 -13.08 3.48 -9.97
C ARG A 28 -14.45 3.13 -9.42
N ARG A 29 -15.44 3.02 -10.30
CA ARG A 29 -16.72 2.39 -10.00
C ARG A 29 -16.98 1.23 -10.95
N TRP A 30 -17.80 0.28 -10.51
CA TRP A 30 -18.24 -0.84 -11.33
C TRP A 30 -19.71 -0.66 -11.66
N THR A 31 -20.04 -0.58 -12.94
CA THR A 31 -21.44 -0.49 -13.39
C THR A 31 -22.08 -1.88 -13.52
N ASP A 32 -21.26 -2.91 -13.72
CA ASP A 32 -21.60 -4.32 -13.56
C ASP A 32 -20.33 -5.16 -13.28
N ASP A 33 -20.42 -6.49 -13.33
CA ASP A 33 -19.31 -7.42 -13.06
C ASP A 33 -18.12 -7.31 -14.05
N LYS A 34 -18.29 -6.60 -15.17
CA LYS A 34 -17.33 -6.54 -16.29
C LYS A 34 -16.95 -5.11 -16.68
N HIS A 35 -17.83 -4.15 -16.45
CA HIS A 35 -17.65 -2.78 -16.87
C HIS A 35 -17.24 -1.91 -15.69
N GLN A 36 -16.09 -1.27 -15.86
CA GLN A 36 -15.52 -0.32 -14.92
C GLN A 36 -15.48 1.06 -15.57
N GLU A 37 -15.75 2.07 -14.75
CA GLU A 37 -15.60 3.47 -15.11
C GLU A 37 -14.67 4.15 -14.12
N PHE A 38 -14.00 5.18 -14.61
CA PHE A 38 -13.05 5.97 -13.84
C PHE A 38 -13.51 7.41 -13.78
N LEU A 39 -13.32 8.03 -12.61
CA LEU A 39 -13.57 9.45 -12.43
C LEU A 39 -12.42 10.24 -13.05
N LEU A 40 -12.75 11.13 -13.98
CA LEU A 40 -11.85 12.18 -14.43
C LEU A 40 -12.40 13.54 -13.99
N LEU A 41 -11.50 14.39 -13.52
CA LEU A 41 -11.76 15.79 -13.23
C LEU A 41 -11.09 16.64 -14.30
N HIS A 42 -11.82 17.65 -14.79
CA HIS A 42 -11.27 18.60 -15.74
C HIS A 42 -10.72 19.82 -15.01
N ARG A 43 -9.50 20.22 -15.35
CA ARG A 43 -8.79 21.32 -14.71
C ARG A 43 -9.10 22.64 -15.40
N ASN A 44 -9.50 23.64 -14.61
CA ASN A 44 -9.89 24.97 -15.09
C ASN A 44 -8.70 25.93 -15.30
N ALA A 45 -7.46 25.50 -15.03
CA ALA A 45 -6.26 26.35 -15.06
C ALA A 45 -6.01 27.03 -16.43
N GLU A 46 -6.32 26.35 -17.54
CA GLU A 46 -6.17 26.86 -18.92
C GLU A 46 -7.53 27.25 -19.55
N GLY A 47 -8.59 27.32 -18.74
CA GLY A 47 -9.96 27.62 -19.14
C GLY A 47 -10.81 26.39 -19.49
N SER A 48 -12.13 26.56 -19.44
CA SER A 48 -13.11 25.47 -19.52
C SER A 48 -13.16 24.71 -20.86
N ASP A 49 -12.60 25.27 -21.93
CA ASP A 49 -12.60 24.69 -23.28
C ASP A 49 -11.29 23.96 -23.62
N TYR A 50 -10.32 23.90 -22.70
CA TYR A 50 -9.04 23.26 -22.92
C TYR A 50 -9.16 21.72 -22.85
N GLU A 51 -8.48 20.98 -23.74
CA GLU A 51 -8.57 19.51 -23.84
C GLU A 51 -7.19 18.87 -24.10
N GLY A 52 -6.12 19.61 -23.80
CA GLY A 52 -4.73 19.18 -24.05
C GLY A 52 -4.08 18.45 -22.89
N ASP A 53 -2.74 18.49 -22.85
CA ASP A 53 -1.95 17.93 -21.74
C ASP A 53 -2.43 18.49 -20.40
N TRP A 54 -2.66 17.60 -19.43
CA TRP A 54 -3.17 17.92 -18.11
C TRP A 54 -4.56 18.57 -18.07
N ALA A 55 -5.36 18.50 -19.14
CA ALA A 55 -6.75 18.95 -19.08
C ALA A 55 -7.60 18.04 -18.17
N TRP A 56 -7.33 16.74 -18.18
CA TRP A 56 -8.04 15.75 -17.38
C TRP A 56 -7.09 14.96 -16.49
N THR A 57 -7.46 14.78 -15.23
CA THR A 57 -6.69 14.02 -14.23
C THR A 57 -7.61 13.18 -13.36
N SER A 58 -7.05 12.20 -12.65
CA SER A 58 -7.67 11.72 -11.41
C SER A 58 -7.62 12.82 -10.34
N PRO A 59 -8.34 12.69 -9.22
CA PRO A 59 -8.04 13.49 -8.05
C PRO A 59 -6.55 13.39 -7.68
N ALA A 60 -5.83 14.50 -7.59
CA ALA A 60 -4.39 14.54 -7.38
C ALA A 60 -3.86 15.94 -7.05
N GLY A 61 -2.96 16.02 -6.07
CA GLY A 61 -2.27 17.26 -5.74
C GLY A 61 -0.94 17.04 -5.02
N CYS A 62 -0.29 18.15 -4.67
CA CYS A 62 1.03 18.13 -4.04
C CYS A 62 0.92 17.91 -2.53
N CYS A 63 1.90 17.22 -1.96
CA CYS A 63 2.05 17.15 -0.51
C CYS A 63 2.49 18.53 0.01
N GLN A 64 1.83 19.01 1.06
CA GLN A 64 2.25 20.23 1.77
C GLN A 64 3.47 19.95 2.66
N PRO A 65 4.26 20.96 3.07
CA PRO A 65 5.44 20.75 3.89
C PRO A 65 5.07 20.16 5.25
N GLY A 66 5.62 18.98 5.57
CA GLY A 66 5.32 18.26 6.81
C GLY A 66 4.02 17.45 6.77
N GLU A 67 3.25 17.51 5.67
CA GLU A 67 2.07 16.67 5.47
C GLU A 67 2.50 15.24 5.14
N ALA A 68 1.86 14.28 5.79
CA ALA A 68 2.06 12.88 5.46
C ALA A 68 1.35 12.52 4.14
N VAL A 69 1.96 11.63 3.37
CA VAL A 69 1.54 11.35 1.98
C VAL A 69 0.12 10.78 1.89
N TYR A 70 -0.26 9.85 2.77
CA TYR A 70 -1.61 9.28 2.74
C TYR A 70 -2.68 10.29 3.15
N PRO A 71 -2.51 11.09 4.24
CA PRO A 71 -3.35 12.25 4.51
C PRO A 71 -3.47 13.23 3.34
N ALA A 72 -2.38 13.54 2.63
CA ALA A 72 -2.43 14.37 1.43
C ALA A 72 -3.37 13.76 0.37
N ALA A 73 -3.22 12.47 0.07
CA ALA A 73 -4.09 11.78 -0.89
C ALA A 73 -5.58 11.82 -0.50
N LEU A 74 -5.88 11.71 0.81
CA LEU A 74 -7.25 11.82 1.33
C LEU A 74 -7.79 13.24 1.24
N ARG A 75 -6.95 14.25 1.51
CA ARG A 75 -7.30 15.66 1.40
C ARG A 75 -7.66 16.01 -0.05
N GLU A 76 -6.80 15.69 -1.01
CA GLU A 76 -7.06 15.98 -2.44
C GLU A 76 -8.34 15.28 -2.92
N LEU A 77 -8.57 14.04 -2.49
CA LEU A 77 -9.80 13.30 -2.81
C LEU A 77 -11.06 13.99 -2.25
N ALA A 78 -10.96 14.61 -1.07
CA ALA A 78 -12.06 15.35 -0.45
C ALA A 78 -12.28 16.73 -1.07
N GLU A 79 -11.20 17.48 -1.33
CA GLU A 79 -11.23 18.85 -1.89
C GLU A 79 -11.67 18.84 -3.36
N GLU A 80 -11.14 17.92 -4.18
CA GLU A 80 -11.38 17.94 -5.62
C GLU A 80 -12.64 17.18 -6.04
N ALA A 81 -13.02 16.13 -5.28
CA ALA A 81 -14.15 15.26 -5.65
C ALA A 81 -15.26 15.18 -4.59
N GLY A 82 -15.10 15.80 -3.42
CA GLY A 82 -16.08 15.73 -2.33
C GLY A 82 -16.17 14.34 -1.69
N LEU A 83 -15.15 13.49 -1.89
CA LEU A 83 -15.13 12.11 -1.45
C LEU A 83 -14.33 11.97 -0.15
N SER A 84 -15.00 11.58 0.94
CA SER A 84 -14.40 11.44 2.27
C SER A 84 -14.82 10.13 2.93
N GLY A 85 -14.10 9.72 3.98
CA GLY A 85 -14.38 8.46 4.70
C GLY A 85 -14.09 7.21 3.88
N LEU A 86 -13.23 7.34 2.87
CA LEU A 86 -12.78 6.25 2.01
C LEU A 86 -11.39 5.75 2.44
N ASP A 87 -11.08 4.55 1.98
CA ASP A 87 -9.87 3.81 2.36
C ASP A 87 -9.00 3.45 1.14
N PRO A 88 -8.41 4.43 0.42
CA PRO A 88 -7.58 4.13 -0.75
C PRO A 88 -6.43 3.17 -0.43
N TRP A 89 -6.16 2.25 -1.35
CA TRP A 89 -5.04 1.33 -1.24
C TRP A 89 -3.87 1.76 -2.14
N ALA A 90 -2.66 1.41 -1.73
CA ALA A 90 -1.46 1.63 -2.53
C ALA A 90 -1.48 0.80 -3.84
N VAL A 91 -1.25 1.47 -4.97
CA VAL A 91 -1.01 0.83 -6.28
C VAL A 91 0.49 0.83 -6.58
N ASP A 92 1.11 2.00 -6.44
CA ASP A 92 2.55 2.18 -6.56
C ASP A 92 2.98 3.52 -5.94
N LEU A 93 3.66 3.43 -4.80
CA LEU A 93 4.16 4.58 -4.05
C LEU A 93 5.65 4.85 -4.30
N SER A 94 6.29 4.11 -5.22
CA SER A 94 7.73 4.23 -5.45
C SER A 94 8.12 5.37 -6.41
N GLY A 95 7.14 6.03 -7.01
CA GLY A 95 7.32 7.11 -7.98
C GLY A 95 7.47 8.49 -7.34
N PRO A 96 7.71 9.53 -8.16
CA PRO A 96 7.68 10.92 -7.69
C PRO A 96 6.27 11.36 -7.27
N TRP A 97 5.23 10.71 -7.80
CA TRP A 97 3.85 10.82 -7.34
C TRP A 97 3.40 9.49 -6.77
N ALA A 98 2.89 9.50 -5.54
CA ALA A 98 2.27 8.34 -4.93
C ALA A 98 0.93 8.03 -5.63
N ARG A 99 0.76 6.79 -6.08
CA ARG A 99 -0.47 6.35 -6.75
C ARG A 99 -1.27 5.44 -5.82
N PHE A 100 -2.43 5.93 -5.43
CA PHE A 100 -3.46 5.20 -4.71
C PHE A 100 -4.64 4.91 -5.63
N ALA A 101 -5.51 4.01 -5.21
CA ALA A 101 -6.78 3.81 -5.86
C ALA A 101 -7.87 3.45 -4.85
N VAL A 102 -9.12 3.71 -5.24
CA VAL A 102 -10.30 3.41 -4.45
C VAL A 102 -11.43 2.94 -5.35
N ASP A 103 -12.17 1.92 -4.90
CA ASP A 103 -13.42 1.49 -5.52
C ASP A 103 -14.58 2.17 -4.77
N VAL A 104 -15.51 2.77 -5.51
CA VAL A 104 -16.74 3.39 -4.96
C VAL A 104 -18.00 2.75 -5.54
N GLU A 105 -19.15 2.98 -4.91
CA GLU A 105 -20.44 2.50 -5.39
C GLU A 105 -20.88 3.24 -6.66
N ALA A 106 -21.69 2.58 -7.50
CA ALA A 106 -22.01 3.09 -8.83
C ALA A 106 -22.75 4.45 -8.81
N ASP A 107 -23.53 4.69 -7.77
CA ASP A 107 -24.34 5.89 -7.53
C ASP A 107 -23.63 6.96 -6.69
N THR A 108 -22.33 6.81 -6.44
CA THR A 108 -21.53 7.82 -5.73
C THR A 108 -21.61 9.18 -6.43
N GLU A 109 -22.10 10.18 -5.70
CA GLU A 109 -22.16 11.57 -6.16
C GLU A 109 -20.79 12.25 -6.01
N ILE A 110 -20.43 13.05 -7.01
CA ILE A 110 -19.19 13.85 -7.01
C ILE A 110 -19.55 15.31 -6.83
N SER A 111 -18.84 15.98 -5.93
CA SER A 111 -18.96 17.41 -5.68
C SER A 111 -17.60 18.06 -5.87
N LEU A 112 -17.46 18.95 -6.86
CA LEU A 112 -16.26 19.76 -7.05
C LEU A 112 -16.28 20.88 -6.00
N VAL A 113 -15.48 20.74 -4.94
CA VAL A 113 -15.49 21.68 -3.80
C VAL A 113 -14.54 22.86 -4.05
N ASP A 114 -13.41 22.61 -4.68
CA ASP A 114 -12.46 23.64 -5.09
C ASP A 114 -12.79 24.25 -6.48
N PRO A 115 -12.25 25.45 -6.79
CA PRO A 115 -12.37 26.07 -8.11
C PRO A 115 -11.33 25.57 -9.13
N GLU A 116 -10.45 24.64 -8.75
CA GLU A 116 -9.44 24.06 -9.64
C GLU A 116 -10.10 23.21 -10.72
N HIS A 117 -11.26 22.64 -10.41
CA HIS A 117 -12.04 21.80 -11.32
C HIS A 117 -13.41 22.40 -11.64
N ASP A 118 -13.83 22.33 -12.91
CA ASP A 118 -15.09 22.90 -13.39
C ASP A 118 -16.11 21.84 -13.88
N ARG A 119 -15.64 20.63 -14.22
CA ARG A 119 -16.48 19.49 -14.62
C ARG A 119 -15.82 18.16 -14.25
N TYR A 120 -16.63 17.12 -14.13
CA TYR A 120 -16.18 15.75 -13.98
C TYR A 120 -16.92 14.83 -14.94
N GLU A 121 -16.29 13.71 -15.27
CA GLU A 121 -16.91 12.64 -16.04
C GLU A 121 -16.55 11.26 -15.49
N TRP A 122 -17.51 10.35 -15.57
CA TRP A 122 -17.25 8.92 -15.43
C TRP A 122 -17.08 8.32 -16.81
N VAL A 123 -15.91 7.74 -17.07
CA VAL A 123 -15.55 7.26 -18.41
C VAL A 123 -15.00 5.85 -18.38
N GLY A 124 -15.14 5.13 -19.49
CA GLY A 124 -14.50 3.82 -19.67
C GLY A 124 -12.98 3.94 -19.86
N LEU A 125 -12.26 2.82 -19.76
CA LEU A 125 -10.79 2.79 -19.86
C LEU A 125 -10.26 3.45 -21.14
N GLU A 126 -10.85 3.17 -22.30
CA GLU A 126 -10.40 3.72 -23.59
C GLU A 126 -10.45 5.27 -23.59
N GLN A 127 -11.53 5.83 -23.03
CA GLN A 127 -11.68 7.28 -22.91
C GLN A 127 -10.74 7.86 -21.85
N ALA A 128 -10.51 7.16 -20.74
CA ALA A 128 -9.55 7.59 -19.72
C ALA A 128 -8.13 7.71 -20.30
N LEU A 129 -7.68 6.69 -21.03
CA LEU A 129 -6.36 6.67 -21.67
C LEU A 129 -6.24 7.73 -22.78
N ALA A 130 -7.34 8.03 -23.49
CA ALA A 130 -7.33 9.04 -24.54
C ALA A 130 -7.29 10.49 -24.02
N ARG A 131 -7.86 10.76 -22.84
CA ARG A 131 -8.00 12.12 -22.30
C ARG A 131 -6.90 12.50 -21.30
N VAL A 132 -6.40 11.54 -20.51
CA VAL A 132 -5.39 11.83 -19.51
C VAL A 132 -4.01 11.86 -20.17
N LEU A 133 -3.56 13.09 -20.42
CA LEU A 133 -2.30 13.37 -21.07
C LEU A 133 -1.32 14.03 -20.10
N PRO A 134 0.00 13.72 -20.18
CA PRO A 134 0.64 12.85 -21.18
C PRO A 134 0.26 11.36 -21.06
N GLU A 135 0.30 10.62 -22.18
CA GLU A 135 -0.12 9.20 -22.29
C GLU A 135 0.48 8.31 -21.18
N ALA A 136 1.74 8.55 -20.81
CA ALA A 136 2.41 7.80 -19.75
C ALA A 136 1.71 7.92 -18.38
N VAL A 137 1.07 9.06 -18.09
CA VAL A 137 0.27 9.27 -16.88
C VAL A 137 -1.02 8.46 -16.95
N GLY A 138 -1.72 8.53 -18.08
CA GLY A 138 -2.93 7.75 -18.33
C GLY A 138 -2.70 6.24 -18.18
N GLU A 139 -1.66 5.71 -18.81
CA GLU A 139 -1.28 4.30 -18.74
C GLU A 139 -0.88 3.87 -17.32
N ALA A 140 -0.08 4.68 -16.63
CA ALA A 140 0.30 4.40 -15.26
C ALA A 140 -0.92 4.37 -14.33
N GLN A 141 -1.81 5.36 -14.41
CA GLN A 141 -2.95 5.44 -13.49
C GLN A 141 -4.07 4.46 -13.85
N PHE A 142 -4.62 4.57 -15.07
CA PHE A 142 -5.84 3.88 -15.47
C PHE A 142 -5.54 2.53 -16.10
N GLY A 143 -4.48 2.42 -16.91
CA GLY A 143 -4.04 1.15 -17.49
C GLY A 143 -3.68 0.12 -16.42
N GLU A 144 -2.87 0.52 -15.42
CA GLU A 144 -2.53 -0.37 -14.31
C GLU A 144 -3.77 -0.72 -13.45
N MET A 145 -4.56 0.28 -13.05
CA MET A 145 -5.75 0.07 -12.21
C MET A 145 -6.79 -0.84 -12.89
N ALA A 146 -6.96 -0.73 -14.21
CA ALA A 146 -7.90 -1.55 -14.96
C ALA A 146 -7.63 -3.06 -14.87
N HIS A 147 -6.38 -3.45 -14.60
CA HIS A 147 -5.99 -4.85 -14.44
C HIS A 147 -6.02 -5.32 -12.98
N LEU A 148 -6.21 -4.41 -12.03
CA LEU A 148 -6.30 -4.74 -10.61
C LEU A 148 -7.70 -5.28 -10.28
N PRO A 149 -7.81 -6.44 -9.61
CA PRO A 149 -9.10 -6.98 -9.23
C PRO A 149 -9.75 -6.12 -8.15
N ARG A 150 -11.09 -6.02 -8.16
CA ARG A 150 -11.85 -5.60 -6.97
C ARG A 150 -11.53 -6.54 -5.83
N VAL A 151 -11.00 -6.02 -4.72
CA VAL A 151 -10.65 -6.81 -3.53
C VAL A 151 -11.18 -6.14 -2.27
N THR A 152 -11.83 -6.94 -1.44
CA THR A 152 -12.11 -6.58 -0.05
C THR A 152 -11.11 -7.33 0.80
N ILE A 153 -10.32 -6.62 1.59
CA ILE A 153 -9.27 -7.17 2.44
C ILE A 153 -9.71 -7.01 3.88
N GLY A 154 -9.66 -8.11 4.64
CA GLY A 154 -9.90 -8.13 6.07
C GLY A 154 -8.79 -8.89 6.79
N PHE A 155 -8.65 -8.63 8.08
CA PHE A 155 -7.67 -9.30 8.92
C PHE A 155 -8.34 -9.83 10.18
N ARG A 156 -7.99 -11.06 10.56
CA ARG A 156 -8.39 -11.62 11.85
C ARG A 156 -7.23 -12.35 12.50
N ARG A 157 -7.30 -12.48 13.83
CA ARG A 157 -6.36 -13.29 14.60
C ARG A 157 -6.42 -14.74 14.11
N MET A 158 -5.26 -15.35 13.93
CA MET A 158 -5.14 -16.76 13.58
C MET A 158 -5.56 -17.62 14.77
N VAL A 159 -6.28 -18.71 14.50
CA VAL A 159 -6.68 -19.72 15.49
C VAL A 159 -6.15 -21.10 15.10
N ASP A 160 -6.24 -22.09 15.99
CA ASP A 160 -5.75 -23.44 15.73
C ASP A 160 -6.32 -24.09 14.46
N ALA A 161 -7.58 -23.79 14.14
CA ALA A 161 -8.23 -24.29 12.93
C ALA A 161 -7.55 -23.81 11.63
N ASP A 162 -6.80 -22.69 11.68
CA ASP A 162 -6.09 -22.14 10.52
C ASP A 162 -4.73 -22.80 10.27
N LEU A 163 -4.19 -23.59 11.21
CA LEU A 163 -2.86 -24.19 11.07
C LEU A 163 -2.76 -25.06 9.81
N ALA A 164 -3.85 -25.76 9.45
CA ALA A 164 -3.93 -26.53 8.21
C ALA A 164 -3.88 -25.64 6.97
N HIS A 165 -4.41 -24.42 7.02
CA HIS A 165 -4.29 -23.45 5.92
C HIS A 165 -2.85 -22.94 5.80
N VAL A 166 -2.25 -22.53 6.91
CA VAL A 166 -0.87 -22.00 6.94
C VAL A 166 0.13 -22.99 6.36
N LEU A 167 0.05 -24.26 6.77
CA LEU A 167 0.89 -25.32 6.21
C LEU A 167 0.75 -25.44 4.69
N ARG A 168 -0.49 -25.49 4.18
CA ARG A 168 -0.74 -25.59 2.74
C ARG A 168 -0.21 -24.37 1.98
N TRP A 169 -0.38 -23.18 2.54
CA TRP A 169 0.10 -21.94 1.93
C TRP A 169 1.62 -21.86 1.90
N GLN A 170 2.29 -22.23 2.99
CA GLN A 170 3.75 -22.27 3.06
C GLN A 170 4.33 -23.33 2.13
N GLN A 171 3.60 -24.43 1.87
CA GLN A 171 4.00 -25.48 0.93
C GLN A 171 3.61 -25.19 -0.54
N ALA A 172 2.86 -24.12 -0.80
CA ALA A 172 2.48 -23.75 -2.16
C ALA A 172 3.71 -23.49 -3.04
N SER A 173 3.62 -23.82 -4.33
CA SER A 173 4.77 -23.83 -5.24
C SER A 173 5.49 -22.47 -5.34
N HIS A 174 4.75 -21.36 -5.23
CA HIS A 174 5.28 -20.00 -5.25
C HIS A 174 5.86 -19.53 -3.90
N ALA A 175 5.55 -20.21 -2.80
CA ALA A 175 5.90 -19.82 -1.43
C ALA A 175 6.99 -20.69 -0.82
N ARG A 176 6.92 -22.01 -1.00
CA ARG A 176 7.77 -23.02 -0.32
C ARG A 176 9.26 -22.77 -0.30
N HIS A 177 9.78 -22.06 -1.32
CA HIS A 177 11.19 -21.71 -1.36
C HIS A 177 11.59 -20.71 -0.25
N TRP A 178 10.67 -19.86 0.20
CA TRP A 178 10.89 -18.84 1.22
C TRP A 178 10.58 -19.32 2.64
N PHE A 179 9.90 -20.46 2.77
CA PHE A 179 9.40 -21.02 4.03
C PHE A 179 9.98 -22.43 4.30
N ARG A 180 11.25 -22.67 3.92
CA ARG A 180 11.89 -24.00 4.06
C ARG A 180 12.02 -24.47 5.51
N ASP A 181 12.24 -23.53 6.42
CA ASP A 181 12.42 -23.82 7.85
C ASP A 181 11.09 -23.88 8.62
N GLU A 182 9.96 -23.83 7.91
CA GLU A 182 8.64 -23.94 8.50
C GLU A 182 8.23 -25.40 8.75
N PRO A 183 7.40 -25.67 9.79
CA PRO A 183 6.87 -27.00 10.04
C PRO A 183 6.16 -27.58 8.82
N GLN A 184 6.28 -28.90 8.65
CA GLN A 184 5.67 -29.63 7.52
C GLN A 184 4.42 -30.42 7.92
N ASP A 185 4.09 -30.45 9.21
CA ASP A 185 2.92 -31.13 9.77
C ASP A 185 2.22 -30.28 10.86
N LEU A 186 1.00 -30.68 11.22
CA LEU A 186 0.17 -29.96 12.19
C LEU A 186 0.76 -29.96 13.60
N ALA A 187 1.47 -31.01 14.00
CA ALA A 187 2.07 -31.09 15.32
C ALA A 187 3.19 -30.06 15.47
N GLY A 188 4.10 -29.98 14.51
CA GLY A 188 5.14 -28.97 14.44
C GLY A 188 4.57 -27.56 14.27
N ALA A 189 3.50 -27.40 13.48
CA ALA A 189 2.79 -26.13 13.36
C ALA A 189 2.24 -25.67 14.71
N ARG A 190 1.59 -26.54 15.48
CA ARG A 190 1.09 -26.19 16.82
C ARG A 190 2.23 -25.88 17.78
N VAL A 191 3.37 -26.57 17.72
CA VAL A 191 4.55 -26.23 18.53
C VAL A 191 5.08 -24.83 18.19
N ARG A 192 5.17 -24.47 16.91
CA ARG A 192 5.69 -23.16 16.47
C ARG A 192 4.71 -22.01 16.71
N TYR A 193 3.46 -22.20 16.34
CA TYR A 193 2.45 -21.14 16.29
C TYR A 193 1.54 -21.12 17.51
N GLY A 194 1.42 -22.23 18.24
CA GLY A 194 0.53 -22.34 19.40
C GLY A 194 0.77 -21.26 20.46
N PRO A 195 2.01 -21.02 20.92
CA PRO A 195 2.29 -19.92 21.84
C PRO A 195 1.88 -18.54 21.30
N ARG A 196 1.92 -18.33 19.97
CA ARG A 196 1.51 -17.07 19.32
C ARG A 196 -0.01 -16.92 19.24
N ILE A 197 -0.71 -18.03 19.02
CA ILE A 197 -2.19 -18.11 19.04
C ILE A 197 -2.70 -17.90 20.46
N ASP A 198 -2.06 -18.54 21.44
CA ASP A 198 -2.45 -18.53 22.85
C ASP A 198 -2.06 -17.22 23.59
N GLY A 199 -1.38 -16.28 22.91
CA GLY A 199 -0.95 -15.01 23.49
C GLY A 199 0.25 -15.10 24.44
N LEU A 200 0.99 -16.22 24.40
CA LEU A 200 2.19 -16.49 25.19
C LEU A 200 3.49 -16.03 24.49
N SER A 201 3.37 -15.46 23.30
CA SER A 201 4.47 -14.90 22.50
C SER A 201 4.21 -13.43 22.20
N PRO A 202 5.26 -12.58 22.13
CA PRO A 202 5.12 -11.20 21.67
C PRO A 202 4.77 -11.11 20.17
N VAL A 203 4.89 -12.21 19.41
CA VAL A 203 4.53 -12.26 18.00
C VAL A 203 3.03 -12.45 17.84
N ARG A 204 2.40 -11.53 17.13
CA ARG A 204 1.00 -11.61 16.74
C ARG A 204 0.89 -12.26 15.36
N VAL A 205 0.00 -13.25 15.21
CA VAL A 205 -0.23 -14.00 13.96
C VAL A 205 -1.66 -13.84 13.43
N TRP A 206 -1.78 -13.65 12.12
CA TRP A 206 -3.02 -13.25 11.45
C TRP A 206 -3.31 -14.09 10.23
N VAL A 207 -4.59 -14.14 9.89
CA VAL A 207 -5.09 -14.58 8.60
C VAL A 207 -5.62 -13.37 7.86
N VAL A 208 -5.17 -13.18 6.62
CA VAL A 208 -5.81 -12.24 5.69
C VAL A 208 -6.98 -12.93 5.01
N GLU A 209 -8.10 -12.23 4.95
CA GLU A 209 -9.30 -12.63 4.24
C GLU A 209 -9.49 -11.75 3.02
N ILE A 210 -9.54 -12.37 1.84
CA ILE A 210 -9.74 -11.68 0.57
C ILE A 210 -11.11 -12.10 0.03
N LYS A 211 -12.01 -11.14 -0.16
CA LYS A 211 -13.43 -11.39 -0.45
C LYS A 211 -14.06 -12.36 0.56
N GLY A 212 -13.74 -12.18 1.85
CA GLY A 212 -14.23 -13.01 2.96
C GLY A 212 -13.65 -14.42 3.03
N LYS A 213 -12.62 -14.75 2.25
CA LYS A 213 -11.97 -16.08 2.27
C LYS A 213 -10.56 -15.98 2.84
N ALA A 214 -10.25 -16.79 3.84
CA ALA A 214 -8.89 -17.00 4.33
C ALA A 214 -7.95 -17.31 3.15
N SER A 215 -6.98 -16.43 2.91
CA SER A 215 -6.18 -16.44 1.68
C SER A 215 -4.68 -16.28 1.90
N GLY A 216 -4.26 -16.04 3.14
CA GLY A 216 -2.85 -15.82 3.46
C GLY A 216 -2.60 -15.64 4.95
N TYR A 217 -1.32 -15.49 5.28
CA TYR A 217 -0.78 -15.42 6.62
C TYR A 217 -0.01 -14.11 6.79
N LEU A 218 -0.14 -13.47 7.96
CA LEU A 218 0.73 -12.36 8.35
C LEU A 218 1.17 -12.53 9.81
N GLN A 219 2.26 -11.88 10.18
CA GLN A 219 2.65 -11.68 11.57
C GLN A 219 3.20 -10.28 11.79
N ASP A 220 3.14 -9.82 13.03
CA ASP A 220 3.78 -8.59 13.48
C ASP A 220 4.34 -8.74 14.89
N TYR A 221 5.35 -7.94 15.21
CA TYR A 221 6.04 -7.94 16.48
C TYR A 221 6.84 -6.65 16.67
N ARG A 222 7.08 -6.24 17.91
CA ARG A 222 8.04 -5.17 18.18
C ARG A 222 9.46 -5.71 18.02
N VAL A 223 10.31 -4.98 17.32
CA VAL A 223 11.67 -5.45 17.06
C VAL A 223 12.48 -5.64 18.35
N ARG A 224 12.33 -4.75 19.34
CA ARG A 224 12.98 -4.88 20.67
C ARG A 224 12.68 -6.19 21.41
N ASP A 225 11.56 -6.86 21.12
CA ASP A 225 11.20 -8.12 21.78
C ASP A 225 11.93 -9.33 21.16
N HIS A 226 12.69 -9.09 20.08
CA HIS A 226 13.43 -10.09 19.32
C HIS A 226 14.90 -9.67 19.21
N HIS A 227 15.71 -10.01 20.22
CA HIS A 227 17.10 -9.56 20.35
C HIS A 227 17.95 -9.74 19.07
N ASP A 228 17.86 -10.91 18.42
CA ASP A 228 18.61 -11.18 17.19
C ASP A 228 18.14 -10.30 16.02
N TYR A 229 16.85 -9.99 15.95
CA TYR A 229 16.31 -9.11 14.92
C TYR A 229 16.59 -7.63 15.22
N ALA A 230 16.57 -7.22 16.49
CA ALA A 230 16.97 -5.87 16.90
C ALA A 230 18.43 -5.55 16.58
N LEU A 231 19.33 -6.54 16.72
CA LEU A 231 20.72 -6.41 16.28
C LEU A 231 20.83 -6.29 14.76
N LYS A 232 20.00 -7.03 14.02
CA LYS A 232 19.96 -7.03 12.55
C LYS A 232 19.46 -5.70 11.99
N THR A 233 18.32 -5.20 12.46
CA THR A 233 17.69 -3.98 11.92
C THR A 233 18.34 -2.70 12.43
N GLN A 234 19.10 -2.77 13.53
CA GLN A 234 19.62 -1.60 14.26
C GLN A 234 18.54 -0.58 14.62
N ASP A 235 17.30 -1.04 14.73
CA ASP A 235 16.13 -0.23 15.06
C ASP A 235 15.20 -1.02 15.96
N ALA A 236 15.40 -0.88 17.27
CA ALA A 236 14.63 -1.56 18.30
C ALA A 236 13.20 -0.99 18.45
N ASP A 237 12.94 0.21 17.93
CA ASP A 237 11.67 0.91 18.06
C ASP A 237 10.72 0.62 16.89
N ALA A 238 11.25 0.05 15.81
CA ALA A 238 10.47 -0.43 14.70
C ALA A 238 9.51 -1.57 15.09
N VAL A 239 8.47 -1.72 14.28
CA VAL A 239 7.59 -2.88 14.26
C VAL A 239 7.91 -3.72 13.03
N GLY A 240 8.30 -4.97 13.26
CA GLY A 240 8.56 -5.96 12.24
C GLY A 240 7.27 -6.66 11.81
N PHE A 241 7.16 -7.01 10.53
CA PHE A 241 6.08 -7.85 10.03
C PHE A 241 6.53 -8.76 8.89
N ASP A 242 5.88 -9.92 8.77
CA ASP A 242 6.03 -10.83 7.63
C ASP A 242 4.67 -11.19 7.06
N TYR A 243 4.64 -11.57 5.78
CA TYR A 243 3.40 -11.80 5.07
C TYR A 243 3.53 -12.85 3.96
N LEU A 244 2.42 -13.50 3.65
CA LEU A 244 2.28 -14.51 2.62
C LEU A 244 0.88 -14.48 2.02
N ILE A 245 0.78 -14.32 0.70
CA ILE A 245 -0.41 -14.73 -0.05
C ILE A 245 -0.30 -16.22 -0.34
N GLY A 246 -1.19 -16.99 0.27
CA GLY A 246 -1.20 -18.45 0.16
C GLY A 246 -1.86 -18.95 -1.12
N GLU A 247 -2.86 -18.24 -1.63
CA GLU A 247 -3.64 -18.65 -2.80
C GLU A 247 -2.92 -18.30 -4.11
N PRO A 248 -2.54 -19.28 -4.95
CA PRO A 248 -1.74 -19.03 -6.15
C PRO A 248 -2.37 -18.07 -7.16
N HIS A 249 -3.70 -18.07 -7.25
CA HIS A 249 -4.45 -17.24 -8.19
C HIS A 249 -4.50 -15.76 -7.80
N LEU A 250 -4.05 -15.40 -6.59
CA LEU A 250 -3.99 -14.02 -6.09
C LEU A 250 -2.59 -13.38 -6.21
N VAL A 251 -1.57 -14.20 -6.47
CA VAL A 251 -0.18 -13.72 -6.60
C VAL A 251 0.02 -13.01 -7.95
N SER A 252 0.88 -11.97 -7.96
CA SER A 252 1.22 -11.20 -9.17
C SER A 252 0.01 -10.51 -9.83
N ARG A 253 -0.99 -10.10 -9.03
CA ARG A 253 -2.19 -9.37 -9.47
C ARG A 253 -2.42 -8.06 -8.70
N GLY A 254 -1.37 -7.49 -8.10
CA GLY A 254 -1.44 -6.30 -7.24
C GLY A 254 -2.05 -6.53 -5.84
N VAL A 255 -2.67 -7.68 -5.59
CA VAL A 255 -3.28 -8.04 -4.29
C VAL A 255 -2.29 -7.97 -3.12
N GLY A 256 -1.01 -8.32 -3.34
CA GLY A 256 0.02 -8.24 -2.30
C GLY A 256 0.30 -6.82 -1.84
N THR A 257 0.33 -5.86 -2.77
CA THR A 257 0.50 -4.42 -2.47
C THR A 257 -0.69 -3.89 -1.68
N ALA A 258 -1.91 -4.16 -2.15
CA ALA A 258 -3.13 -3.75 -1.44
C ALA A 258 -3.20 -4.38 -0.03
N MET A 259 -2.83 -5.66 0.11
CA MET A 259 -2.81 -6.37 1.40
C MET A 259 -1.81 -5.76 2.37
N VAL A 260 -0.56 -5.52 1.95
CA VAL A 260 0.47 -4.96 2.83
C VAL A 260 0.06 -3.56 3.27
N TRP A 261 -0.37 -2.71 2.34
CA TRP A 261 -0.84 -1.36 2.68
C TRP A 261 -2.00 -1.35 3.67
N ALA A 262 -3.04 -2.17 3.43
CA ALA A 262 -4.17 -2.30 4.33
C ALA A 262 -3.73 -2.83 5.72
N PHE A 263 -2.77 -3.75 5.78
CA PHE A 263 -2.26 -4.24 7.05
C PHE A 263 -1.54 -3.15 7.86
N LEU A 264 -0.75 -2.30 7.19
CA LEU A 264 -0.10 -1.15 7.84
C LEU A 264 -1.14 -0.18 8.39
N ARG A 265 -2.10 0.23 7.54
CA ARG A 265 -3.13 1.21 7.87
C ARG A 265 -4.09 0.72 8.95
N ASP A 266 -4.63 -0.49 8.80
CA ASP A 266 -5.76 -0.98 9.59
C ASP A 266 -5.33 -1.75 10.83
N VAL A 267 -4.11 -2.31 10.83
CA VAL A 267 -3.62 -3.14 11.94
C VAL A 267 -2.42 -2.50 12.63
N LEU A 268 -1.36 -2.16 11.91
CA LEU A 268 -0.11 -1.74 12.56
C LEU A 268 -0.17 -0.32 13.11
N CYS A 269 -0.64 0.67 12.33
CA CYS A 269 -0.80 2.05 12.79
C CYS A 269 -1.64 2.15 14.08
N PRO A 270 -2.83 1.52 14.17
CA PRO A 270 -3.63 1.55 15.40
C PRO A 270 -3.03 0.74 16.56
N SER A 271 -2.33 -0.37 16.26
CA SER A 271 -1.74 -1.23 17.30
C SER A 271 -0.45 -0.67 17.90
N TYR A 272 0.27 0.16 17.15
CA TYR A 272 1.59 0.67 17.49
C TYR A 272 1.69 2.17 17.26
N PRO A 273 0.91 2.99 17.99
CA PRO A 273 0.88 4.44 17.79
C PRO A 273 2.20 5.14 18.11
N ASP A 274 3.10 4.46 18.82
CA ASP A 274 4.42 4.93 19.23
C ASP A 274 5.55 4.51 18.27
N THR A 275 5.28 3.66 17.28
CA THR A 275 6.34 3.20 16.38
C THR A 275 6.71 4.30 15.38
N PRO A 276 8.02 4.60 15.18
CA PRO A 276 8.44 5.54 14.17
C PRO A 276 8.49 4.90 12.77
N ARG A 277 8.70 3.57 12.69
CA ARG A 277 9.01 2.86 11.45
C ARG A 277 8.44 1.44 11.43
N PHE A 278 8.01 1.01 10.24
CA PHE A 278 7.71 -0.40 9.97
C PHE A 278 8.87 -1.07 9.25
N SER A 279 9.07 -2.36 9.48
CA SER A 279 10.17 -3.12 8.88
C SER A 279 9.72 -4.50 8.39
N ALA A 280 10.21 -4.89 7.22
CA ALA A 280 10.14 -6.26 6.71
C ALA A 280 11.50 -6.63 6.11
N SER A 281 11.94 -7.87 6.31
CA SER A 281 13.29 -8.31 5.89
C SER A 281 13.25 -9.54 4.97
N PRO A 282 12.71 -9.40 3.73
CA PRO A 282 12.66 -10.53 2.81
C PRO A 282 14.07 -10.95 2.34
N ASP A 283 14.19 -12.21 1.89
CA ASP A 283 15.35 -12.70 1.15
C ASP A 283 15.61 -11.82 -0.09
N HIS A 284 16.85 -11.42 -0.33
CA HIS A 284 17.26 -10.57 -1.46
C HIS A 284 16.87 -11.13 -2.84
N ARG A 285 16.64 -12.45 -2.96
CA ARG A 285 16.18 -13.10 -4.19
C ARG A 285 14.68 -13.03 -4.37
N ASN A 286 13.91 -12.69 -3.33
CA ASN A 286 12.46 -12.56 -3.38
C ASN A 286 12.05 -11.21 -3.99
N GLN A 287 12.36 -11.05 -5.28
CA GLN A 287 12.08 -9.83 -6.05
C GLN A 287 10.59 -9.45 -6.04
N ARG A 288 9.70 -10.43 -5.87
CA ARG A 288 8.26 -10.18 -5.74
C ARG A 288 7.92 -9.45 -4.44
N SER A 289 8.46 -9.90 -3.32
CA SER A 289 8.26 -9.25 -2.02
C SER A 289 8.95 -7.88 -1.97
N LEU A 290 10.17 -7.77 -2.51
CA LEU A 290 10.87 -6.49 -2.62
C LEU A 290 10.07 -5.47 -3.43
N ARG A 291 9.49 -5.86 -4.58
CA ARG A 291 8.65 -4.97 -5.39
C ARG A 291 7.33 -4.61 -4.69
N VAL A 292 6.75 -5.51 -3.90
CA VAL A 292 5.56 -5.19 -3.08
C VAL A 292 5.89 -4.12 -2.03
N LEU A 293 7.01 -4.27 -1.32
CA LEU A 293 7.46 -3.32 -0.31
C LEU A 293 7.79 -1.95 -0.93
N GLU A 294 8.55 -1.94 -2.02
CA GLU A 294 8.86 -0.72 -2.77
C GLU A 294 7.58 0.01 -3.22
N LYS A 295 6.61 -0.71 -3.79
CA LYS A 295 5.29 -0.17 -4.15
C LYS A 295 4.47 0.32 -2.97
N CYS A 296 4.77 -0.11 -1.75
CA CYS A 296 4.14 0.38 -0.52
C CYS A 296 4.94 1.51 0.14
N GLY A 297 5.99 2.03 -0.51
CA GLY A 297 6.78 3.16 0.02
C GLY A 297 7.95 2.75 0.93
N PHE A 298 8.28 1.44 1.01
CA PHE A 298 9.45 1.00 1.75
C PHE A 298 10.73 1.26 0.96
N THR A 299 11.77 1.63 1.68
CA THR A 299 13.13 1.76 1.15
C THR A 299 13.97 0.54 1.54
N GLN A 300 14.77 0.04 0.60
CA GLN A 300 15.73 -1.03 0.88
C GLN A 300 16.94 -0.45 1.61
N GLY A 301 17.29 -1.03 2.75
CA GLY A 301 18.42 -0.64 3.57
C GLY A 301 19.51 -1.72 3.61
N VAL A 302 19.93 -2.05 4.84
CA VAL A 302 21.06 -2.96 5.07
C VAL A 302 20.75 -4.36 4.55
N ARG A 303 21.71 -4.94 3.82
CA ARG A 303 21.75 -6.35 3.47
C ARG A 303 22.49 -7.13 4.55
N ILE A 304 21.88 -8.20 5.03
CA ILE A 304 22.40 -9.04 6.11
C ILE A 304 22.64 -10.44 5.59
N ASP A 305 23.89 -10.87 5.60
CA ASP A 305 24.23 -12.25 5.24
C ASP A 305 23.87 -13.19 6.37
N LEU A 306 23.08 -14.21 6.04
CA LEU A 306 22.70 -15.26 6.96
C LEU A 306 23.75 -16.38 6.94
N PRO A 307 24.08 -16.98 8.10
CA PRO A 307 24.93 -18.16 8.14
C PRO A 307 24.33 -19.27 7.27
N ALA A 308 25.10 -19.77 6.31
CA ALA A 308 24.70 -20.93 5.53
C ALA A 308 24.83 -22.20 6.37
N ALA A 309 23.88 -23.12 6.24
CA ALA A 309 24.09 -24.51 6.67
C ALA A 309 25.11 -25.19 5.72
N ASP A 310 25.78 -26.24 6.21
CA ASP A 310 26.75 -26.98 5.40
C ASP A 310 26.14 -27.48 4.08
N GLY A 311 26.68 -27.02 2.96
CA GLY A 311 26.24 -27.40 1.62
C GLY A 311 25.13 -26.55 1.00
N GLU A 312 24.57 -25.59 1.75
CA GLU A 312 23.58 -24.64 1.23
C GLU A 312 24.26 -23.34 0.75
N PRO A 313 23.75 -22.69 -0.31
CA PRO A 313 24.27 -21.39 -0.73
C PRO A 313 23.97 -20.34 0.35
N ALA A 314 24.94 -19.48 0.64
CA ALA A 314 24.72 -18.32 1.50
C ALA A 314 23.55 -17.48 0.98
N THR A 315 22.70 -17.05 1.91
CA THR A 315 21.53 -16.23 1.61
C THR A 315 21.62 -14.93 2.38
N SER A 316 20.95 -13.90 1.88
CA SER A 316 20.92 -12.60 2.57
C SER A 316 19.51 -12.07 2.62
N GLU A 317 19.18 -11.39 3.72
CA GLU A 317 17.96 -10.61 3.91
C GLU A 317 18.24 -9.15 3.58
N ILE A 318 17.25 -8.42 3.08
CA ILE A 318 17.32 -6.97 2.90
C ILE A 318 16.33 -6.33 3.87
N VAL A 319 16.84 -5.55 4.83
CA VAL A 319 15.98 -4.81 5.75
C VAL A 319 15.32 -3.68 4.96
N CYS A 320 14.01 -3.80 4.75
CA CYS A 320 13.20 -2.76 4.13
C CYS A 320 12.47 -1.99 5.23
N THR A 321 12.48 -0.66 5.17
CA THR A 321 11.85 0.19 6.18
C THR A 321 10.89 1.20 5.58
N LEU A 322 9.82 1.51 6.31
CA LEU A 322 8.88 2.58 5.98
C LEU A 322 8.76 3.53 7.16
N ASP A 323 8.95 4.83 6.92
CA ASP A 323 8.76 5.89 7.91
C ASP A 323 7.27 6.15 8.13
N ARG A 324 6.79 5.92 9.35
CA ARG A 324 5.38 6.03 9.65
C ARG A 324 4.91 7.48 9.60
N ALA A 325 5.67 8.42 10.14
CA ALA A 325 5.29 9.83 10.17
C ALA A 325 5.17 10.37 8.74
N HIS A 326 6.12 10.01 7.87
CA HIS A 326 6.10 10.45 6.47
C HIS A 326 4.89 9.91 5.68
N TRP A 327 4.51 8.65 5.87
CA TRP A 327 3.43 8.04 5.08
C TRP A 327 2.04 8.18 5.69
N PHE A 328 1.92 8.07 7.01
CA PHE A 328 0.64 8.01 7.73
C PHE A 328 0.42 9.16 8.73
N GLY A 329 1.45 9.96 9.03
CA GLY A 329 1.43 10.96 10.10
C GLY A 329 1.60 10.33 11.48
N MET A 330 1.74 11.17 12.50
CA MET A 330 1.73 10.75 13.90
C MET A 330 0.33 10.90 14.50
N PRO A 331 -0.03 10.14 15.56
CA PRO A 331 -1.37 10.20 16.14
C PRO A 331 -1.76 11.61 16.61
N ASP A 332 -0.77 12.42 17.00
CA ASP A 332 -0.94 13.76 17.53
C ASP A 332 -1.13 14.82 16.44
N ASP A 333 -0.94 14.47 15.15
CA ASP A 333 -1.17 15.35 14.00
C ASP A 333 -2.65 15.41 13.59
N ALA A 334 -3.51 14.61 14.23
CA ALA A 334 -4.97 14.68 14.08
C ALA A 334 -5.52 15.95 14.75
N VAL A 335 -5.26 17.10 14.14
CA VAL A 335 -6.01 18.34 14.42
C VAL A 335 -7.42 18.14 13.85
N ASP A 336 -8.42 18.25 14.74
CA ASP A 336 -9.86 18.22 14.48
C ASP A 336 -10.26 18.65 13.05
N VAL A 337 -10.59 17.69 12.20
CA VAL A 337 -11.53 17.88 11.08
C VAL A 337 -12.76 17.04 11.42
N ARG A 338 -13.69 17.67 12.14
CA ARG A 338 -15.04 17.16 12.40
C ARG A 338 -16.05 17.89 11.55
#